data_AF-A0A959FWK3-F1
#
_entry.id   AF-A0A959FWK3-F1
#
_cell.length_a   1.000
_cell.length_b   1.000
_cell.length_c   1.000
_cell.angle_alpha   90.00
_cell.angle_beta   90.00
_cell.angle_gamma   90.00
#
_symmetry.space_group_name_H-M   'P 1'
#
loop_
_entity.id
_entity.type
_entity.pdbx_description
1 polymer ?
#
loop_
_entity_poly.entity_id
_entity_poly.type
_entity_poly.pdbx_seq_one_letter_code
_entity_poly.pdbx_strand_id
1 'polypeptide(L)'
;LLMQDAWRTRSWWDKLRIWFMPTGWRPKDVVERYPVEKIEDVYHFDKYDSQPAGFMRGWVWFQFLTTLILMLFLFFRFAEIGFPGLFLYGGFLFLGVYGYSSLMDRERIAPWIELVRGLIGFGYVLYVGDWFTMNALWPFGSYLIASYFLLTAIVPLALSYSTKWMKEPLPE
;
A
#
# COMPACT_ATOMS: atom_id res chain seq x y z
N LEU A 1 -2.89 3.58 23.23
CA LEU A 1 -2.27 3.04 24.47
C LEU A 1 -0.98 3.78 24.84
N LEU A 2 0.09 3.70 24.07
CA LEU A 2 1.39 4.36 24.37
C LEU A 2 1.28 5.86 24.72
N MET A 3 0.60 6.67 23.90
CA MET A 3 0.35 8.09 24.20
C MET A 3 -0.48 8.30 25.47
N GLN A 4 -1.46 7.44 25.75
CA GLN A 4 -2.31 7.56 26.94
C GLN A 4 -1.51 7.23 28.21
N ASP A 5 -0.62 6.24 28.15
CA ASP A 5 0.27 5.87 29.25
C ASP A 5 1.30 6.97 29.55
N ALA A 6 1.84 7.61 28.49
CA ALA A 6 2.74 8.77 28.63
C ALA A 6 2.03 9.98 29.27
N TRP A 7 0.74 10.19 28.99
CA TRP A 7 -0.03 11.27 29.61
C TRP A 7 -0.39 10.99 31.07
N ARG A 8 -0.79 9.74 31.36
CA ARG A 8 -1.31 9.32 32.68
C ARG A 8 -0.22 9.08 33.73
N THR A 9 1.03 8.82 33.33
CA THR A 9 2.11 8.60 34.31
C THR A 9 2.48 9.89 35.05
N ARG A 10 2.66 9.77 36.36
CA ARG A 10 3.08 10.84 37.27
C ARG A 10 4.58 11.12 37.19
N SER A 11 5.39 10.15 36.75
CA SER A 11 6.84 10.29 36.62
C SER A 11 7.19 10.98 35.31
N TRP A 12 7.77 12.19 35.38
CA TRP A 12 8.29 12.90 34.21
C TRP A 12 9.38 12.10 33.48
N TRP A 13 10.14 11.29 34.21
CA TRP A 13 11.15 10.40 33.63
C TRP A 13 10.51 9.26 32.84
N ASP A 14 9.36 8.77 33.31
CA ASP A 14 8.62 7.70 32.64
C ASP A 14 7.94 8.19 31.37
N LYS A 15 7.52 9.47 31.31
CA LYS A 15 6.99 10.11 30.10
C LYS A 15 7.98 10.12 28.94
N LEU A 16 9.27 10.26 29.23
CA LEU A 16 10.32 10.27 28.22
C LEU A 16 10.81 8.86 27.89
N ARG A 17 11.02 8.00 28.89
CA ARG A 17 11.57 6.65 28.64
C ARG A 17 10.61 5.72 27.91
N ILE A 18 9.29 5.93 28.03
CA ILE A 18 8.28 5.07 27.41
C ILE A 18 8.45 4.92 25.89
N TRP A 19 9.05 5.92 25.23
CA TRP A 19 9.33 5.92 23.80
C TRP A 19 10.54 5.05 23.39
N PHE A 20 11.37 4.65 24.36
CA PHE A 20 12.60 3.88 24.13
C PHE A 20 12.56 2.50 24.80
N MET A 21 11.49 2.20 25.55
CA MET A 21 11.32 0.92 26.24
C MET A 21 10.75 -0.15 25.30
N PRO A 22 11.03 -1.45 25.57
CA PRO A 22 10.53 -2.54 24.75
C PRO A 22 9.00 -2.61 24.75
N THR A 23 8.44 -3.22 23.70
CA THR A 23 7.00 -3.42 23.53
C THR A 23 6.40 -4.16 24.73
N GLY A 24 5.32 -3.61 25.30
CA GLY A 24 4.65 -4.15 26.49
C GLY A 24 5.11 -3.55 27.83
N TRP A 25 6.17 -2.74 27.84
CA TRP A 25 6.57 -1.98 29.01
C TRP A 25 5.56 -0.84 29.30
N ARG A 26 5.15 -0.70 30.57
CA ARG A 26 4.23 0.36 31.03
C ARG A 26 4.72 0.92 32.38
N PRO A 27 4.55 2.24 32.64
CA PRO A 27 4.85 2.82 33.94
C PRO A 27 4.06 2.15 35.06
N LYS A 28 4.71 1.84 36.19
CA LYS A 28 4.09 1.08 37.31
C LYS A 28 2.81 1.73 37.82
N ASP A 29 2.82 3.05 37.92
CA ASP A 29 1.69 3.86 38.38
C ASP A 29 0.49 3.83 37.42
N VAL A 30 0.74 3.61 36.12
CA VAL A 30 -0.30 3.46 35.11
C VAL A 30 -0.81 2.02 35.06
N VAL A 31 0.05 1.02 35.28
CA VAL A 31 -0.35 -0.39 35.39
C VAL A 31 -1.31 -0.60 36.57
N GLU A 32 -1.04 0.03 37.71
CA GLU A 32 -1.89 -0.06 38.91
C GLU A 32 -3.25 0.64 38.73
N ARG A 33 -3.28 1.81 38.10
CA ARG A 33 -4.52 2.61 37.96
C ARG A 33 -5.35 2.25 36.73
N TYR A 34 -4.71 1.73 35.70
CA TYR A 34 -5.31 1.41 34.41
C TYR A 34 -4.85 0.02 33.97
N PRO A 35 -5.30 -1.04 34.67
CA PRO A 35 -5.03 -2.40 34.26
C PRO A 35 -5.60 -2.60 32.85
N VAL A 36 -4.78 -3.16 31.97
CA VAL A 36 -5.18 -3.58 30.62
C VAL A 36 -5.03 -5.08 30.62
N GLU A 37 -6.07 -5.78 30.19
CA GLU A 37 -6.02 -7.23 30.02
C GLU A 37 -4.90 -7.56 29.03
N LYS A 38 -3.92 -8.32 29.51
CA LYS A 38 -2.86 -8.86 28.67
C LYS A 38 -3.33 -10.22 28.19
N ILE A 39 -3.19 -10.46 26.89
CA ILE A 39 -3.36 -11.79 26.34
C ILE A 39 -2.17 -12.62 26.88
N GLU A 40 -2.42 -13.45 27.89
CA GLU A 40 -1.39 -14.30 28.51
C GLU A 40 -1.02 -15.50 27.64
N ASP A 41 -1.96 -15.95 26.80
CA ASP A 41 -1.78 -17.09 25.93
C ASP A 41 -1.44 -16.68 24.49
N VAL A 42 -0.15 -16.48 24.25
CA VAL A 42 0.40 -16.13 22.93
C VAL A 42 0.28 -17.31 21.94
N TYR A 43 0.10 -18.54 22.43
CA TYR A 43 0.13 -19.76 21.63
C TYR A 43 -1.26 -20.19 21.13
N HIS A 44 -2.34 -19.74 21.78
CA HIS A 44 -3.71 -19.94 21.32
C HIS A 44 -4.28 -18.77 20.51
N PHE A 45 -3.45 -17.78 20.16
CA PHE A 45 -3.87 -16.73 19.25
C PHE A 45 -3.92 -17.30 17.82
N ASP A 46 -5.11 -17.36 17.23
CA ASP A 46 -5.27 -17.61 15.79
C ASP A 46 -4.48 -16.55 15.05
N LYS A 47 -3.27 -16.92 14.62
CA LYS A 47 -2.41 -16.05 13.85
C LYS A 47 -3.23 -15.61 12.65
N TYR A 48 -3.16 -14.33 12.30
CA TYR A 48 -3.82 -13.76 11.12
C TYR A 48 -3.15 -14.29 9.84
N ASP A 49 -3.07 -15.60 9.69
CA ASP A 49 -2.45 -16.30 8.58
C ASP A 49 -3.51 -16.48 7.50
N SER A 50 -3.94 -15.35 6.94
CA SER A 50 -4.67 -15.39 5.68
C SER A 50 -3.65 -15.58 4.57
N GLN A 51 -3.18 -16.82 4.38
CA GLN A 51 -2.32 -17.16 3.23
C GLN A 51 -2.98 -16.61 1.96
N PRO A 52 -2.34 -15.64 1.26
CA PRO A 52 -2.92 -15.10 0.04
C PRO A 52 -3.03 -16.22 -1.00
N ALA A 53 -4.16 -16.28 -1.70
CA ALA A 53 -4.30 -17.16 -2.86
C ALA A 53 -3.10 -16.92 -3.80
N GLY A 54 -2.52 -18.00 -4.35
CA GLY A 54 -1.28 -17.90 -5.14
C GLY A 54 -1.34 -16.87 -6.27
N PHE A 55 -2.53 -16.68 -6.85
CA PHE A 55 -2.80 -15.67 -7.87
C PHE A 55 -2.62 -14.22 -7.37
N MET A 56 -3.11 -13.88 -6.17
CA MET A 56 -2.93 -12.55 -5.57
C MET A 56 -1.45 -12.25 -5.32
N ARG A 57 -0.69 -13.26 -4.86
CA ARG A 57 0.75 -13.13 -4.66
C ARG A 57 1.48 -12.85 -5.97
N GLY A 58 1.18 -13.60 -7.03
CA GLY A 58 1.74 -13.36 -8.36
C GLY A 58 1.40 -11.97 -8.91
N TRP A 59 0.16 -11.53 -8.72
CA TRP A 59 -0.28 -10.20 -9.14
C TRP A 59 0.46 -9.06 -8.44
N VAL A 60 0.65 -9.14 -7.12
CA VAL A 60 1.40 -8.14 -6.36
C VAL A 60 2.85 -8.07 -6.81
N TRP A 61 3.49 -9.23 -7.05
CA TRP A 61 4.85 -9.26 -7.60
C TRP A 61 4.95 -8.63 -8.98
N PHE A 62 3.97 -8.90 -9.85
CA PHE A 62 3.88 -8.26 -11.16
C PHE A 62 3.77 -6.74 -11.03
N GLN A 63 2.84 -6.23 -10.22
CA GLN A 63 2.67 -4.80 -9.96
C GLN A 63 3.94 -4.13 -9.41
N PHE A 64 4.61 -4.79 -8.46
CA PHE A 64 5.87 -4.33 -7.89
C PHE A 64 6.98 -4.23 -8.95
N LEU A 65 7.18 -5.29 -9.74
CA LEU A 65 8.20 -5.32 -10.79
C LEU A 65 7.91 -4.29 -11.88
N THR A 66 6.66 -4.14 -12.30
CA THR A 66 6.28 -3.10 -13.27
C THR A 66 6.55 -1.71 -12.70
N THR A 67 6.17 -1.44 -11.45
CA THR A 67 6.44 -0.15 -10.79
C THR A 67 7.94 0.14 -10.72
N LEU A 68 8.76 -0.88 -10.43
CA LEU A 68 10.21 -0.78 -10.43
C LEU A 68 10.76 -0.42 -11.82
N ILE A 69 10.30 -1.11 -12.88
CA ILE A 69 10.72 -0.83 -14.25
C ILE A 69 10.31 0.59 -14.67
N LEU A 70 9.08 1.01 -14.34
CA LEU A 70 8.59 2.36 -14.63
C LEU A 70 9.40 3.43 -13.89
N MET A 71 9.75 3.19 -12.63
CA MET A 71 10.61 4.09 -11.86
C MET A 71 12.01 4.21 -12.48
N LEU A 72 12.61 3.09 -12.91
CA LEU A 72 13.89 3.13 -13.61
C LEU A 72 13.78 3.87 -14.96
N PHE A 73 12.68 3.69 -15.69
CA PHE A 73 12.42 4.42 -16.93
C PHE A 73 12.26 5.93 -16.71
N LEU A 74 11.58 6.35 -15.63
CA LEU A 74 11.49 7.75 -15.22
C LEU A 74 12.88 8.36 -15.03
N PHE A 75 13.79 7.65 -14.35
CA PHE A 75 15.16 8.12 -14.17
C PHE A 75 15.95 8.14 -15.48
N PHE A 76 15.74 7.16 -16.35
CA PHE A 76 16.41 7.09 -17.65
C PHE A 76 16.03 8.26 -18.57
N ARG A 77 14.76 8.69 -18.58
CA ARG A 77 14.26 9.82 -19.40
C ARG A 77 14.06 11.11 -18.60
N PHE A 78 14.69 11.22 -17.43
CA PHE A 78 14.44 12.32 -16.48
C PHE A 78 14.61 13.71 -17.10
N ALA A 79 15.66 13.90 -17.91
CA ALA A 79 15.96 15.19 -18.54
C ALA A 79 15.00 15.55 -19.69
N GLU A 80 14.36 14.56 -20.32
CA GLU A 80 13.55 14.75 -21.52
C GLU A 80 12.07 14.97 -21.22
N ILE A 81 11.56 14.44 -20.11
CA ILE A 81 10.16 14.52 -19.71
C ILE A 81 9.75 15.94 -19.31
N GLY A 82 10.67 16.71 -18.74
CA GLY A 82 10.42 18.05 -18.22
C GLY A 82 9.67 18.07 -16.88
N PHE A 83 9.76 19.20 -16.17
CA PHE A 83 9.31 19.33 -14.77
C PHE A 83 7.84 18.95 -14.52
N PRO A 84 6.84 19.43 -15.30
CA PRO A 84 5.44 19.07 -15.09
C PRO A 84 5.18 17.58 -15.29
N GLY A 85 5.86 16.97 -16.27
CA GLY A 85 5.72 15.55 -16.57
C GLY A 85 6.29 14.67 -15.46
N LEU A 86 7.39 15.08 -14.83
CA LEU A 86 7.99 14.35 -13.71
C LEU A 86 7.04 14.26 -12.50
N PHE A 87 6.33 15.34 -12.17
CA PHE A 87 5.34 15.33 -11.10
C PHE A 87 4.15 14.43 -11.41
N LEU A 88 3.64 14.47 -12.66
CA LEU A 88 2.56 13.59 -13.09
C LEU A 88 2.97 12.12 -13.05
N TYR A 89 4.14 11.78 -13.60
CA TYR A 89 4.66 10.42 -13.59
C TYR A 89 4.95 9.95 -12.15
N GLY A 90 5.61 10.76 -11.33
CA GLY A 90 5.82 10.47 -9.92
C GLY A 90 4.52 10.23 -9.16
N GLY A 91 3.47 11.02 -9.46
CA GLY A 91 2.12 10.82 -8.93
C GLY A 91 1.51 9.46 -9.33
N PHE A 92 1.67 9.04 -10.58
CA PHE A 92 1.24 7.71 -11.02
C PHE A 92 1.99 6.59 -10.30
N LEU A 93 3.31 6.72 -10.11
CA LEU A 93 4.10 5.74 -9.37
C LEU A 93 3.66 5.68 -7.90
N PHE A 94 3.43 6.83 -7.28
CA PHE A 94 2.95 6.91 -5.90
C PHE A 94 1.59 6.24 -5.72
N LEU A 95 0.63 6.53 -6.61
CA LEU A 95 -0.67 5.84 -6.63
C LEU A 95 -0.52 4.35 -6.96
N GLY A 96 0.51 3.99 -7.74
CA GLY A 96 1.01 2.63 -7.95
C GLY A 96 1.25 1.91 -6.64
N VAL A 97 2.24 2.41 -5.90
CA VAL A 97 2.70 1.89 -4.61
C VAL A 97 1.57 1.85 -3.59
N TYR A 98 0.83 2.95 -3.46
CA TYR A 98 -0.28 3.02 -2.51
C TYR A 98 -1.38 1.99 -2.84
N GLY A 99 -1.72 1.82 -4.12
CA GLY A 99 -2.77 0.92 -4.54
C GLY A 99 -2.42 -0.55 -4.30
N TYR A 100 -1.25 -1.03 -4.74
CA TYR A 100 -0.91 -2.45 -4.55
C TYR A 100 -0.61 -2.78 -3.09
N SER A 101 -0.08 -1.84 -2.29
CA SER A 101 0.07 -2.02 -0.84
C SER A 101 -1.29 -2.11 -0.15
N SER A 102 -2.24 -1.23 -0.50
CA SER A 102 -3.61 -1.32 0.02
C SER A 102 -4.29 -2.63 -0.38
N LEU A 103 -3.96 -3.15 -1.58
CA LEU A 103 -4.44 -4.46 -2.05
C LEU A 103 -3.87 -5.60 -1.20
N MET A 104 -2.59 -5.53 -0.82
CA MET A 104 -1.95 -6.49 0.10
C MET A 104 -2.61 -6.48 1.48
N ASP A 105 -2.94 -5.30 1.99
CA ASP A 105 -3.62 -5.10 3.28
C ASP A 105 -5.12 -5.49 3.23
N ARG A 106 -5.64 -5.83 2.04
CA ARG A 106 -7.06 -6.17 1.78
C ARG A 106 -8.03 -5.07 2.20
N GLU A 107 -7.61 -3.82 2.03
CA GLU A 107 -8.45 -2.67 2.31
C GLU A 107 -9.63 -2.57 1.35
N ARG A 108 -10.81 -2.17 1.85
CA ARG A 108 -12.04 -2.08 1.04
C ARG A 108 -11.93 -1.08 -0.10
N ILE A 109 -11.05 -0.09 0.05
CA ILE A 109 -10.84 1.01 -0.89
C ILE A 109 -9.85 0.60 -2.00
N ALA A 110 -9.03 -0.43 -1.78
CA ALA A 110 -7.99 -0.86 -2.71
C ALA A 110 -8.46 -1.10 -4.17
N PRO A 111 -9.54 -1.88 -4.44
CA PRO A 111 -9.97 -2.10 -5.82
C PRO A 111 -10.46 -0.81 -6.50
N TRP A 112 -11.01 0.14 -5.74
CA TRP A 112 -11.45 1.43 -6.28
C TRP A 112 -10.27 2.34 -6.63
N ILE A 113 -9.22 2.35 -5.81
CA ILE A 113 -7.99 3.11 -6.10
C ILE A 113 -7.33 2.60 -7.38
N GLU A 114 -7.20 1.27 -7.50
CA GLU A 114 -6.60 0.64 -8.68
C GLU A 114 -7.44 0.87 -9.94
N LEU A 115 -8.77 0.82 -9.83
CA LEU A 115 -9.70 1.13 -10.93
C LEU A 115 -9.53 2.58 -11.41
N VAL A 116 -9.56 3.54 -10.49
CA VAL A 116 -9.41 4.96 -10.82
C VAL A 116 -8.04 5.22 -11.42
N ARG A 117 -6.96 4.69 -10.83
CA ARG A 117 -5.60 4.80 -11.37
C ARG A 117 -5.50 4.21 -12.77
N GLY A 118 -6.06 3.01 -12.98
CA GLY A 118 -6.06 2.32 -14.26
C GLY A 118 -6.79 3.11 -15.35
N LEU A 119 -7.99 3.62 -15.05
CA LEU A 119 -8.77 4.42 -16.00
C LEU A 119 -8.10 5.76 -16.34
N ILE A 120 -7.55 6.47 -15.34
CA ILE A 120 -6.84 7.73 -15.56
C ILE A 120 -5.55 7.48 -16.35
N GLY A 121 -4.78 6.45 -16.01
CA GLY A 121 -3.54 6.10 -16.72
C GLY A 121 -3.80 5.68 -18.17
N PHE A 122 -4.82 4.85 -18.38
CA PHE A 122 -5.25 4.45 -19.72
C PHE A 122 -5.74 5.65 -20.55
N GLY A 123 -6.60 6.49 -19.98
CA GLY A 123 -7.10 7.71 -20.62
C GLY A 123 -5.99 8.69 -20.96
N TYR A 124 -4.99 8.84 -20.08
CA TYR A 124 -3.81 9.67 -20.34
C TYR A 124 -3.02 9.19 -21.56
N VAL A 125 -2.75 7.88 -21.65
CA VAL A 125 -2.04 7.30 -22.80
C VAL A 125 -2.82 7.50 -24.09
N LEU A 126 -4.15 7.37 -24.09
CA LEU A 126 -4.97 7.61 -25.28
C LEU A 126 -5.01 9.09 -25.69
N TYR A 127 -5.05 9.99 -24.72
CA TYR A 127 -5.10 11.44 -24.99
C TYR A 127 -3.77 11.97 -25.54
N VAL A 128 -2.65 11.58 -24.93
CA VAL A 128 -1.30 12.03 -25.33
C VAL A 128 -0.78 11.22 -26.52
N GLY A 129 -1.19 9.95 -26.65
CA GLY A 129 -0.68 9.02 -27.65
C GLY A 129 0.70 8.44 -27.33
N ASP A 130 1.29 8.80 -26.18
CA ASP A 130 2.59 8.32 -25.73
C ASP A 130 2.64 8.27 -24.18
N TRP A 131 3.53 7.44 -23.66
CA TRP A 131 3.85 7.39 -22.24
C TRP A 131 5.22 8.03 -22.01
N PHE A 132 5.25 9.34 -21.70
CA PHE A 132 6.48 10.05 -21.31
C PHE A 132 7.69 9.74 -22.21
N THR A 133 7.55 9.92 -23.52
CA THR A 133 8.58 9.67 -24.56
C THR A 133 8.97 8.20 -24.80
N MET A 134 8.18 7.25 -24.29
CA MET A 134 8.45 5.81 -24.43
C MET A 134 8.41 5.34 -25.89
N ASN A 135 7.54 5.92 -26.72
CA ASN A 135 7.45 5.58 -28.15
C ASN A 135 8.75 5.88 -28.92
N ALA A 136 9.62 6.75 -28.41
CA ALA A 136 10.93 7.02 -29.00
C ALA A 136 11.93 5.86 -28.83
N LEU A 137 11.80 5.06 -27.76
CA LEU A 137 12.62 3.84 -27.60
C LEU A 137 11.99 2.65 -28.33
N TRP A 138 10.68 2.51 -28.17
CA TRP A 138 9.92 1.42 -28.76
C TRP A 138 8.60 1.95 -29.30
N PRO A 139 8.39 1.98 -30.63
CA PRO A 139 7.18 2.57 -31.24
C PRO A 139 5.83 2.04 -30.73
N PHE A 140 5.80 0.89 -30.06
CA PHE A 140 4.60 0.29 -29.49
C PHE A 140 4.60 0.25 -27.95
N GLY A 141 5.57 0.90 -27.30
CA GLY A 141 5.75 0.84 -25.85
C GLY A 141 4.58 1.43 -25.06
N SER A 142 4.00 2.54 -25.54
CA SER A 142 2.81 3.14 -24.93
C SER A 142 1.60 2.19 -24.89
N TYR A 143 1.41 1.34 -25.90
CA TYR A 143 0.33 0.34 -25.90
C TYR A 143 0.52 -0.74 -24.83
N LEU A 144 1.78 -1.11 -24.51
CA LEU A 144 2.07 -2.02 -23.40
C LEU A 144 1.73 -1.39 -22.04
N ILE A 145 1.98 -0.09 -21.90
CA ILE A 145 1.61 0.64 -20.67
C ILE A 145 0.09 0.78 -20.56
N ALA A 146 -0.59 1.07 -21.67
CA ALA A 146 -2.05 1.11 -21.73
C ALA A 146 -2.68 -0.23 -21.33
N SER A 147 -2.14 -1.35 -21.84
CA SER A 147 -2.63 -2.69 -21.46
C SER A 147 -2.37 -3.01 -19.99
N TYR A 148 -1.21 -2.60 -19.44
CA TYR A 148 -0.94 -2.68 -18.00
C TYR A 148 -1.96 -1.89 -17.18
N PHE A 149 -2.33 -0.67 -17.57
CA PHE A 149 -3.35 0.12 -16.88
C PHE A 149 -4.75 -0.51 -16.95
N LEU A 150 -5.10 -1.15 -18.06
CA LEU A 150 -6.35 -1.92 -18.16
C LEU A 150 -6.35 -3.13 -17.22
N LEU A 151 -5.27 -3.91 -17.20
CA LEU A 151 -5.15 -5.05 -16.27
C LEU A 151 -5.22 -4.59 -14.82
N THR A 152 -4.59 -3.44 -14.52
CA THR A 152 -4.63 -2.77 -13.22
C THR A 152 -6.05 -2.39 -12.80
N ALA A 153 -6.91 -1.98 -13.72
CA ALA A 153 -8.31 -1.70 -13.41
C ALA A 153 -9.15 -2.98 -13.17
N ILE A 154 -8.91 -4.04 -13.95
CA ILE A 154 -9.77 -5.22 -13.99
C ILE A 154 -9.41 -6.25 -12.90
N VAL A 155 -8.13 -6.54 -12.71
CA VAL A 155 -7.68 -7.65 -11.86
C VAL A 155 -8.01 -7.43 -10.38
N PRO A 156 -7.81 -6.24 -9.78
CA PRO A 156 -8.22 -5.98 -8.40
C PRO A 156 -9.72 -6.10 -8.17
N LEU A 157 -10.54 -5.71 -9.15
CA LEU A 157 -12.00 -5.93 -9.10
C LEU A 157 -12.33 -7.42 -9.13
N ALA A 158 -11.77 -8.17 -10.09
CA ALA A 158 -11.99 -9.62 -10.19
C ALA A 158 -11.54 -10.37 -8.93
N LEU A 159 -10.38 -9.98 -8.39
CA LEU A 159 -9.87 -10.44 -7.11
C LEU A 159 -10.90 -10.18 -6.02
N SER A 160 -11.40 -8.93 -5.89
CA SER A 160 -12.38 -8.51 -4.88
C SER A 160 -13.67 -9.34 -4.85
N TYR A 161 -14.12 -9.84 -6.01
CA TYR A 161 -15.29 -10.72 -6.11
C TYR A 161 -14.99 -12.19 -5.79
N SER A 162 -13.77 -12.68 -6.09
CA SER A 162 -13.41 -14.11 -6.01
C SER A 162 -13.07 -14.59 -4.60
N THR A 163 -12.44 -13.75 -3.79
CA THR A 163 -12.11 -14.07 -2.39
C THR A 163 -13.25 -13.54 -1.51
N LYS A 164 -13.58 -14.17 -0.38
CA LYS A 164 -14.40 -13.49 0.64
C LYS A 164 -13.55 -12.37 1.26
N TRP A 165 -13.45 -11.23 0.59
CA TRP A 165 -12.54 -10.11 0.91
C TRP A 165 -12.90 -9.40 2.21
N MET A 166 -14.14 -9.53 2.66
CA MET A 166 -14.56 -9.04 3.96
C MET A 166 -14.20 -10.08 5.01
N LYS A 167 -13.11 -9.85 5.74
CA LYS A 167 -13.09 -10.30 7.13
C LYS A 167 -14.27 -9.62 7.81
N GLU A 168 -15.14 -10.42 8.41
CA GLU A 168 -16.06 -9.89 9.40
C GLU A 168 -15.23 -9.07 10.40
N PRO A 169 -15.66 -7.85 10.75
CA PRO A 169 -15.02 -7.15 11.86
C PRO A 169 -15.04 -8.10 13.06
N LEU A 170 -13.91 -8.21 13.76
CA LEU A 170 -13.84 -8.98 15.00
C LEU A 170 -15.03 -8.53 15.88
N PRO A 171 -15.80 -9.46 16.48
CA PRO A 171 -16.74 -9.06 17.51
C PRO A 171 -15.97 -8.28 18.57
N GLU A 172 -16.42 -7.05 18.83
CA GLU A 172 -15.87 -6.15 19.84
C GLU A 172 -15.86 -6.79 21.24
#